data_AF-A0A6V7L3B4-F1
#
_entry.id   AF-A0A6V7L3B4-F1
#
_cell.length_a   1.000
_cell.length_b   1.000
_cell.length_c   1.000
_cell.angle_alpha   90.00
_cell.angle_beta   90.00
_cell.angle_gamma   90.00
#
_symmetry.space_group_name_H-M   'P 1'
#
loop_
_entity.id
_entity.type
_entity.pdbx_description
1 polymer ?
#
loop_
_entity_poly.entity_id
_entity_poly.type
_entity_poly.pdbx_seq_one_letter_code
_entity_poly.pdbx_strand_id
1 'polypeptide(L)'
;VSGAIGPCVSLGVKGPAVGEQEVGLGGTCQWKFCSLTPSTTTALFFEVVNQHAAPIPQGGRGCIQFITQYQHSSGQRRIRVTTVARNWADASTSLHHISAGFDQEAAAVLMSRLAVFRAESDDGPDVLRWIDRMLIRLCQKFGEYSKDDPNSFRLAENFSLYPQFMYHLRRSQFIQ
;
A
#
# COMPACT_ATOMS: atom_id res chain seq x y z
N VAL A 1 -7.24 6.49 -6.70
CA VAL A 1 -6.06 6.83 -5.88
C VAL A 1 -6.57 7.29 -4.54
N SER A 2 -6.36 6.48 -3.51
CA SER A 2 -6.89 6.71 -2.16
C SER A 2 -6.11 7.80 -1.42
N GLY A 3 -4.80 7.89 -1.66
CA GLY A 3 -3.99 9.01 -1.20
C GLY A 3 -2.52 8.66 -1.04
N ALA A 4 -1.80 9.53 -0.33
CA ALA A 4 -0.35 9.45 -0.14
C ALA A 4 0.07 9.60 1.33
N ILE A 5 1.15 8.92 1.74
CA ILE A 5 1.83 9.15 3.01
C ILE A 5 3.32 9.37 2.76
N GLY A 6 3.79 10.58 3.07
CA GLY A 6 5.16 11.04 2.84
C GLY A 6 5.29 12.55 3.03
N PRO A 7 6.49 13.12 2.74
CA PRO A 7 6.78 14.54 2.96
C PRO A 7 6.20 15.41 1.84
N CYS A 8 4.88 15.42 1.70
CA CYS A 8 4.15 16.20 0.71
C CYS A 8 2.92 16.88 1.29
N VAL A 9 2.30 17.74 0.50
CA VAL A 9 1.03 18.38 0.81
C VAL A 9 0.08 18.17 -0.36
N SER A 10 -1.19 17.88 -0.06
CA SER A 10 -2.24 17.77 -1.07
C SER A 10 -2.46 19.10 -1.79
N LEU A 11 -2.63 19.07 -3.11
CA LEU A 11 -3.01 20.25 -3.89
C LEU A 11 -4.54 20.37 -4.07
N GLY A 12 -5.32 19.43 -3.51
CA GLY A 12 -6.79 19.44 -3.61
C GLY A 12 -7.33 19.25 -5.04
N VAL A 13 -6.48 18.89 -6.01
CA VAL A 13 -6.88 18.67 -7.40
C VAL A 13 -7.73 17.41 -7.49
N LYS A 14 -8.99 17.58 -7.86
CA LYS A 14 -9.95 16.50 -8.10
C LYS A 14 -9.81 15.93 -9.51
N GLY A 15 -10.33 14.73 -9.72
CA GLY A 15 -10.38 14.09 -11.03
C GLY A 15 -10.89 12.66 -10.96
N PRO A 16 -11.10 12.00 -12.11
CA PRO A 16 -11.68 10.64 -12.18
C PRO A 16 -10.78 9.58 -11.53
N ALA A 17 -9.49 9.89 -11.33
CA ALA A 17 -8.55 9.00 -10.66
C ALA A 17 -8.53 9.16 -9.13
N VAL A 18 -9.24 10.14 -8.55
CA VAL A 18 -9.32 10.31 -7.10
C VAL A 18 -10.29 9.28 -6.53
N GLY A 19 -9.83 8.50 -5.55
CA GLY A 19 -10.65 7.48 -4.91
C GLY A 19 -11.61 8.06 -3.88
N GLU A 20 -12.69 7.33 -3.61
CA GLU A 20 -13.68 7.74 -2.60
C GLU A 20 -13.17 7.46 -1.19
N GLN A 21 -12.47 6.33 -0.99
CA GLN A 21 -11.87 6.00 0.29
C GLN A 21 -10.53 6.71 0.44
N GLU A 22 -10.49 7.76 1.27
CA GLU A 22 -9.26 8.51 1.53
C GLU A 22 -8.31 7.75 2.47
N VAL A 23 -7.01 7.81 2.16
CA VAL A 23 -5.90 7.29 2.98
C VAL A 23 -4.78 8.31 3.02
N GLY A 24 -4.34 8.70 4.21
CA GLY A 24 -3.27 9.69 4.37
C GLY A 24 -3.70 11.06 3.83
N LEU A 25 -2.81 11.70 3.06
CA LEU A 25 -3.09 12.93 2.31
C LEU A 25 -3.89 12.59 1.05
N GLY A 26 -5.17 12.24 1.25
CA GLY A 26 -6.11 11.82 0.22
C GLY A 26 -6.82 12.96 -0.52
N GLY A 27 -7.91 12.61 -1.20
CA GLY A 27 -8.81 13.57 -1.83
C GLY A 27 -8.21 14.33 -3.02
N THR A 28 -7.10 13.86 -3.58
CA THR A 28 -6.42 14.49 -4.70
C THR A 28 -5.68 13.48 -5.59
N CYS A 29 -5.36 13.89 -6.81
CA CYS A 29 -4.41 13.21 -7.69
C CYS A 29 -3.08 13.96 -7.86
N GLN A 30 -2.87 15.06 -7.12
CA GLN A 30 -1.64 15.86 -7.18
C GLN A 30 -1.16 16.29 -5.79
N TRP A 31 0.15 16.17 -5.57
CA TRP A 31 0.80 16.58 -4.34
C TRP A 31 1.98 17.49 -4.65
N LYS A 32 2.23 18.43 -3.75
CA LYS A 32 3.40 19.29 -3.77
C LYS A 32 4.46 18.77 -2.81
N PHE A 33 5.68 18.65 -3.33
CA PHE A 33 6.90 18.39 -2.56
C PHE A 33 7.73 19.67 -2.61
N CYS A 34 7.87 20.37 -1.47
CA CYS A 34 8.65 21.61 -1.42
C CYS A 34 10.16 21.36 -1.54
N SER A 35 10.61 20.19 -1.10
CA SER A 35 11.96 19.68 -1.28
C SER A 35 11.89 18.18 -1.56
N LEU A 36 12.75 17.69 -2.44
CA LEU A 36 12.91 16.27 -2.73
C LEU A 36 14.36 15.97 -3.07
N THR A 37 14.80 14.79 -2.66
CA THR A 37 16.13 14.25 -2.94
C THR A 37 15.98 12.91 -3.64
N PRO A 38 17.06 12.33 -4.20
CA PRO A 38 17.00 10.99 -4.77
C PRO A 38 16.55 9.89 -3.80
N SER A 39 16.65 10.09 -2.47
CA SER A 39 16.19 9.16 -1.45
C SER A 39 14.76 9.44 -0.95
N THR A 40 14.12 10.52 -1.39
CA THR A 40 12.73 10.84 -1.00
C THR A 40 11.79 9.76 -1.52
N THR A 41 11.04 9.12 -0.61
CA THR A 41 10.07 8.06 -0.95
C THR A 41 8.71 8.35 -0.32
N THR A 42 7.67 8.26 -1.14
CA THR A 42 6.26 8.45 -0.73
C THR A 42 5.49 7.16 -0.97
N ALA A 43 4.67 6.77 0.00
CA ALA A 43 3.73 5.66 -0.16
C ALA A 43 2.48 6.18 -0.85
N LEU A 44 2.06 5.53 -1.93
CA LEU A 44 0.82 5.82 -2.64
C LEU A 44 -0.12 4.62 -2.50
N PHE A 45 -1.35 4.90 -2.08
CA PHE A 45 -2.38 3.90 -1.84
C PHE A 45 -3.42 3.97 -2.95
N PHE A 46 -3.78 2.80 -3.47
CA PHE A 46 -4.69 2.64 -4.58
C PHE A 46 -5.84 1.71 -4.18
N GLU A 47 -6.99 1.94 -4.77
CA GLU A 47 -8.15 1.08 -4.67
C GLU A 47 -8.50 0.55 -6.06
N VAL A 48 -8.97 -0.69 -6.10
CA VAL A 48 -9.52 -1.29 -7.32
C VAL A 48 -11.02 -1.00 -7.33
N VAL A 49 -11.47 -0.18 -8.28
CA VAL A 49 -12.87 0.28 -8.37
C VAL A 49 -13.76 -0.63 -9.23
N ASN A 50 -13.17 -1.58 -9.95
CA ASN A 50 -13.95 -2.47 -10.82
C ASN A 50 -14.89 -3.34 -9.97
N GLN A 51 -16.14 -3.49 -10.40
CA GLN A 51 -17.10 -4.32 -9.68
C GLN A 51 -16.65 -5.79 -9.67
N HIS A 52 -16.91 -6.50 -8.58
CA HIS A 52 -16.44 -7.88 -8.40
C HIS A 52 -16.90 -8.85 -9.51
N ALA A 53 -18.08 -8.61 -10.09
CA ALA A 53 -18.64 -9.41 -11.19
C ALA A 53 -18.25 -8.91 -12.59
N ALA A 54 -17.57 -7.76 -12.70
CA ALA A 54 -17.19 -7.23 -14.00
C ALA A 54 -16.00 -8.02 -14.59
N PRO A 55 -16.02 -8.34 -15.88
CA PRO A 55 -14.95 -9.10 -16.51
C PRO A 55 -13.63 -8.34 -16.44
N ILE A 56 -12.52 -9.07 -16.37
CA ILE A 56 -11.19 -8.49 -16.53
C ILE A 56 -11.10 -7.85 -17.92
N PRO A 57 -10.65 -6.59 -18.04
CA PRO A 57 -10.47 -5.95 -19.33
C PRO A 57 -9.59 -6.81 -20.26
N GLN A 58 -10.13 -7.26 -21.39
CA GLN A 58 -9.41 -8.11 -22.34
C GLN A 58 -8.15 -7.40 -22.86
N GLY A 59 -7.00 -8.08 -22.77
CA GLY A 59 -5.70 -7.52 -23.18
C GLY A 59 -5.20 -6.34 -22.33
N GLY A 60 -5.95 -5.93 -21.30
CA GLY A 60 -5.64 -4.78 -20.47
C GLY A 60 -4.70 -5.12 -19.32
N ARG A 61 -3.79 -4.19 -19.01
CA ARG A 61 -3.04 -4.16 -17.75
C ARG A 61 -3.51 -2.96 -16.94
N GLY A 62 -3.44 -3.05 -15.61
CA GLY A 62 -3.56 -1.88 -14.76
C GLY A 62 -2.32 -1.02 -14.93
N CYS A 63 -2.48 0.20 -15.44
CA CYS A 63 -1.39 1.13 -15.68
C CYS A 63 -1.46 2.31 -14.70
N ILE A 64 -0.30 2.73 -14.21
CA ILE A 64 -0.15 3.92 -13.36
C ILE A 64 1.00 4.75 -13.92
N GLN A 65 0.78 6.05 -14.11
CA GLN A 65 1.80 6.99 -14.55
C GLN A 65 2.04 8.04 -13.47
N PHE A 66 3.30 8.17 -13.07
CA PHE A 66 3.78 9.20 -12.16
C PHE A 66 4.46 10.28 -12.97
N ILE A 67 4.03 11.53 -12.81
CA ILE A 67 4.62 12.71 -13.45
C ILE A 67 5.08 13.65 -12.34
N THR A 68 6.38 13.83 -12.18
CA THR A 68 6.98 14.75 -11.21
C THR A 68 7.62 15.92 -11.93
N GLN A 69 7.03 17.10 -11.79
CA GLN A 69 7.61 18.36 -12.28
C GLN A 69 8.35 19.04 -11.13
N TYR A 70 9.63 19.37 -11.33
CA TYR A 70 10.45 19.95 -10.27
C TYR A 70 11.52 20.90 -10.82
N GLN A 71 12.01 21.80 -9.96
CA GLN A 71 13.19 22.60 -10.24
C GLN A 71 14.42 21.82 -9.77
N HIS A 72 15.34 21.54 -10.69
CA HIS A 72 16.62 20.91 -10.37
C HIS A 72 17.54 21.92 -9.67
N SER A 73 18.54 21.44 -8.93
CA SER A 73 19.52 22.29 -8.23
C SER A 73 20.30 23.24 -9.15
N SER A 74 20.38 22.92 -10.44
CA SER A 74 20.95 23.80 -11.47
C SER A 74 20.02 24.93 -11.93
N GLY A 75 18.82 25.06 -11.36
CA GLY A 75 17.79 26.03 -11.75
C GLY A 75 16.88 25.59 -12.91
N GLN A 76 17.24 24.53 -13.63
CA GLN A 76 16.44 23.99 -14.74
C GLN A 76 15.12 23.39 -14.25
N ARG A 77 14.03 23.61 -15.00
CA ARG A 77 12.79 22.87 -14.81
C ARG A 77 12.92 21.49 -15.47
N ARG A 78 12.55 20.43 -14.73
CA ARG A 78 12.58 19.05 -15.21
C ARG A 78 11.24 18.38 -15.00
N ILE A 79 10.96 17.42 -15.87
CA ILE A 79 9.81 16.52 -15.77
C ILE A 79 10.36 15.10 -15.73
N ARG A 80 10.08 14.37 -14.65
CA ARG A 80 10.35 12.94 -14.54
C ARG A 80 9.04 12.20 -14.73
N VAL A 81 9.01 11.28 -15.70
CA VAL A 81 7.85 10.43 -15.97
C VAL A 81 8.23 8.99 -15.67
N THR A 82 7.37 8.26 -14.97
CA THR A 82 7.53 6.82 -14.71
C THR A 82 6.18 6.15 -14.90
N THR A 83 6.10 5.22 -15.84
CA THR A 83 4.89 4.45 -16.12
C THR A 83 5.13 3.01 -15.71
N VAL A 84 4.24 2.45 -14.91
CA VAL A 84 4.26 1.05 -14.50
C VAL A 84 2.97 0.37 -14.92
N ALA A 85 3.05 -0.93 -15.21
CA ALA A 85 1.90 -1.77 -15.52
C ALA A 85 1.93 -3.04 -14.67
N ARG A 86 0.75 -3.52 -14.26
CA ARG A 86 0.55 -4.80 -13.59
C ARG A 86 -0.60 -5.56 -14.24
N ASN A 87 -0.48 -6.88 -14.29
CA ASN A 87 -1.56 -7.72 -14.82
C ASN A 87 -2.74 -7.69 -13.87
N TRP A 88 -3.94 -7.69 -14.43
CA TRP A 88 -5.14 -8.01 -13.67
C TRP A 88 -5.18 -9.52 -13.38
N ALA A 89 -5.78 -9.88 -12.25
CA ALA A 89 -6.01 -11.27 -11.87
C ALA A 89 -7.38 -11.39 -11.20
N ASP A 90 -8.09 -12.46 -11.51
CA ASP A 90 -9.37 -12.77 -10.87
C ASP A 90 -9.08 -13.54 -9.58
N ALA A 91 -9.49 -12.97 -8.45
CA ALA A 91 -9.22 -13.56 -7.15
C ALA A 91 -9.94 -14.91 -6.93
N SER A 92 -11.01 -15.21 -7.68
CA SER A 92 -11.76 -16.46 -7.55
C SER A 92 -11.07 -17.65 -8.23
N THR A 93 -10.39 -17.40 -9.36
CA THR A 93 -9.74 -18.44 -10.17
C THR A 93 -8.23 -18.42 -10.08
N SER A 94 -7.63 -17.26 -9.78
CA SER A 94 -6.20 -16.99 -9.90
C SER A 94 -5.59 -16.46 -8.60
N LEU A 95 -6.10 -16.90 -7.44
CA LEU A 95 -5.60 -16.47 -6.12
C LEU A 95 -4.10 -16.76 -5.95
N HIS A 96 -3.62 -17.86 -6.51
CA HIS A 96 -2.20 -18.23 -6.50
C HIS A 96 -1.32 -17.20 -7.23
N HIS A 97 -1.78 -16.63 -8.36
CA HIS A 97 -1.06 -15.57 -9.07
C HIS A 97 -1.00 -14.27 -8.25
N ILE A 98 -2.08 -13.92 -7.55
CA ILE A 98 -2.11 -12.76 -6.65
C ILE A 98 -1.15 -12.99 -5.47
N SER A 99 -1.21 -14.19 -4.88
CA SER A 99 -0.35 -14.60 -3.77
C SER A 99 1.13 -14.52 -4.15
N ALA A 100 1.51 -15.07 -5.31
CA ALA A 100 2.89 -15.01 -5.81
C ALA A 100 3.39 -13.58 -6.10
N GLY A 101 2.49 -12.63 -6.33
CA GLY A 101 2.82 -11.22 -6.53
C GLY A 101 3.00 -10.42 -5.23
N PHE A 102 2.84 -11.04 -4.06
CA PHE A 102 2.98 -10.36 -2.77
C PHE A 102 4.45 -10.11 -2.42
N ASP A 103 4.78 -8.84 -2.21
CA ASP A 103 6.07 -8.37 -1.72
C ASP A 103 5.94 -8.05 -0.22
N GLN A 104 6.38 -8.99 0.63
CA GLN A 104 6.25 -8.87 2.08
C GLN A 104 7.03 -7.72 2.69
N GLU A 105 8.18 -7.34 2.13
CA GLU A 105 9.00 -6.24 2.65
C GLU A 105 8.32 -4.90 2.34
N ALA A 106 7.91 -4.69 1.09
CA ALA A 106 7.19 -3.50 0.69
C ALA A 106 5.84 -3.38 1.43
N ALA A 107 5.09 -4.48 1.55
CA ALA A 107 3.83 -4.49 2.30
C ALA A 107 4.04 -4.13 3.78
N ALA A 108 5.10 -4.66 4.42
CA ALA A 108 5.41 -4.33 5.80
C ALA A 108 5.74 -2.84 5.99
N VAL A 109 6.52 -2.25 5.07
CA VAL A 109 6.84 -0.80 5.12
C VAL A 109 5.59 0.06 4.85
N LEU A 110 4.75 -0.33 3.90
CA LEU A 110 3.49 0.38 3.61
C LEU A 110 2.52 0.34 4.80
N MET A 111 2.40 -0.82 5.44
CA MET A 111 1.59 -0.99 6.64
C MET A 111 2.16 -0.23 7.83
N SER A 112 3.50 -0.20 7.97
CA SER A 112 4.18 0.64 8.98
C SER A 112 3.85 2.11 8.78
N ARG A 113 3.96 2.64 7.56
CA ARG A 113 3.61 4.03 7.25
C ARG A 113 2.15 4.35 7.58
N LEU A 114 1.24 3.42 7.29
CA LEU A 114 -0.18 3.59 7.61
C LEU A 114 -0.44 3.55 9.12
N ALA A 115 0.24 2.65 9.84
CA ALA A 115 0.13 2.53 11.29
C ALA A 115 0.64 3.80 12.01
N VAL A 116 1.82 4.29 11.61
CA VAL A 116 2.41 5.51 12.19
C VAL A 116 1.54 6.72 11.89
N PHE A 117 1.06 6.86 10.65
CA PHE A 117 0.14 7.94 10.30
C PHE A 117 -1.15 7.89 11.12
N ARG A 118 -1.71 6.69 11.37
CA ARG A 118 -2.88 6.53 12.25
C ARG A 118 -2.56 6.91 13.71
N ALA A 119 -1.39 6.55 14.21
CA ALA A 119 -0.95 6.87 15.57
C ALA A 119 -0.79 8.38 15.83
N GLU A 120 -0.76 9.22 14.78
CA GLU A 120 -0.80 10.69 14.96
C GLU A 120 -2.17 11.17 15.46
N SER A 121 -3.25 10.40 15.26
CA SER A 121 -4.62 10.77 15.63
C SER A 121 -5.31 9.78 16.58
N ASP A 122 -5.02 8.49 16.43
CA ASP A 122 -5.59 7.40 17.22
C ASP A 122 -4.67 7.03 18.41
N ASP A 123 -5.24 6.50 19.49
CA ASP A 123 -4.44 6.02 20.64
C ASP A 123 -3.66 4.74 20.30
N GLY A 124 -2.46 4.60 20.87
CA GLY A 124 -1.51 3.51 20.59
C GLY A 124 -2.11 2.11 20.69
N PRO A 125 -2.86 1.75 21.75
CA PRO A 125 -3.53 0.45 21.86
C PRO A 125 -4.51 0.15 20.73
N ASP A 126 -5.20 1.15 20.19
CA ASP A 126 -6.15 0.94 19.08
C ASP A 126 -5.44 0.73 17.75
N VAL A 127 -4.33 1.44 17.52
CA VAL A 127 -3.43 1.19 16.38
C VAL A 127 -2.86 -0.22 16.45
N LEU A 128 -2.42 -0.68 17.62
CA LEU A 128 -1.92 -2.04 17.82
C LEU A 128 -2.99 -3.11 17.51
N ARG A 129 -4.22 -2.93 18.02
CA ARG A 129 -5.34 -3.82 17.71
C ARG A 129 -5.66 -3.84 16.22
N TRP A 130 -5.54 -2.69 15.55
CA TRP A 130 -5.74 -2.61 14.10
C TRP A 130 -4.66 -3.39 13.32
N ILE A 131 -3.38 -3.21 13.67
CA ILE A 131 -2.26 -3.99 13.07
C ILE A 131 -2.51 -5.49 13.26
N ASP A 132 -2.83 -5.92 14.49
CA ASP A 132 -3.09 -7.34 14.80
C ASP A 132 -4.25 -7.90 13.97
N ARG A 133 -5.35 -7.14 13.84
CA ARG A 133 -6.49 -7.55 13.00
C ARG A 133 -6.10 -7.67 11.53
N MET A 134 -5.27 -6.78 11.00
CA MET A 134 -4.81 -6.85 9.61
C MET A 134 -3.89 -8.05 9.38
N LEU A 135 -2.97 -8.31 10.32
CA LEU A 135 -2.08 -9.48 10.27
C LEU A 135 -2.89 -10.79 10.30
N ILE A 136 -3.84 -10.92 11.23
CA ILE A 136 -4.69 -12.11 11.34
C ILE A 136 -5.48 -12.34 10.04
N ARG A 137 -6.07 -11.29 9.45
CA ARG A 137 -6.81 -11.40 8.18
C ARG A 137 -5.93 -11.87 7.03
N LEU A 138 -4.69 -11.39 6.96
CA LEU A 138 -3.71 -11.83 5.95
C LEU A 138 -3.36 -13.31 6.16
N CYS A 139 -3.03 -13.72 7.38
CA CYS A 139 -2.75 -15.11 7.72
C CYS A 139 -3.94 -16.04 7.44
N GLN A 140 -5.16 -15.63 7.76
CA GLN A 140 -6.38 -16.42 7.49
C GLN A 140 -6.65 -16.59 5.99
N LYS A 141 -6.31 -15.58 5.17
CA LYS A 141 -6.58 -15.58 3.73
C LYS A 141 -5.51 -16.29 2.90
N PHE A 142 -4.24 -16.19 3.31
CA PHE A 142 -3.10 -16.69 2.52
C PHE A 142 -2.30 -17.80 3.21
N GLY A 143 -2.61 -18.12 4.47
CA GLY A 143 -2.01 -19.25 5.17
C GLY A 143 -2.76 -20.55 4.93
N GLU A 144 -2.02 -21.65 5.02
CA GLU A 144 -2.56 -23.01 4.96
C GLU A 144 -2.68 -23.54 6.38
N TYR A 145 -3.87 -24.04 6.74
CA TYR A 145 -4.14 -24.60 8.06
C TYR A 145 -5.38 -25.49 8.05
N SER A 146 -5.41 -26.43 8.98
CA SER A 146 -6.62 -27.13 9.38
C SER A 146 -7.33 -26.33 10.46
N LYS A 147 -8.65 -26.21 10.34
CA LYS A 147 -9.46 -25.49 11.33
C LYS A 147 -9.28 -26.13 12.71
N ASP A 148 -9.14 -25.29 13.73
CA ASP A 148 -9.00 -25.68 15.13
C ASP A 148 -7.70 -26.47 15.47
N ASP A 149 -6.71 -26.54 14.55
CA ASP A 149 -5.36 -27.07 14.81
C ASP A 149 -4.27 -26.02 14.54
N PRO A 150 -3.78 -25.30 15.57
CA PRO A 150 -2.74 -24.28 15.41
C PRO A 150 -1.40 -24.82 14.89
N ASN A 151 -1.07 -26.10 15.12
CA ASN A 151 0.23 -26.66 14.71
C ASN A 151 0.33 -26.89 13.19
N SER A 152 -0.84 -26.96 12.53
CA SER A 152 -0.96 -27.11 11.08
C SER A 152 -0.62 -25.84 10.30
N PHE A 153 -0.59 -24.67 10.96
CA PHE A 153 -0.45 -23.39 10.27
C PHE A 153 0.91 -23.27 9.57
N ARG A 154 0.87 -22.92 8.28
CA ARG A 154 2.03 -22.67 7.43
C ARG A 154 1.79 -21.46 6.54
N LEU A 155 2.87 -20.74 6.24
CA LEU A 155 2.90 -19.64 5.27
C LEU A 155 3.91 -19.98 4.17
N ALA A 156 3.58 -19.60 2.95
CA ALA A 156 4.52 -19.63 1.83
C ALA A 156 5.71 -18.68 2.09
N GLU A 157 6.84 -18.94 1.43
CA GLU A 157 8.11 -18.22 1.63
C GLU A 157 7.93 -16.69 1.50
N ASN A 158 7.16 -16.24 0.51
CA ASN A 158 6.90 -14.83 0.25
C ASN A 158 5.97 -14.14 1.26
N PHE A 159 5.41 -14.88 2.23
CA PHE A 159 4.65 -14.34 3.38
C PHE A 159 5.34 -14.60 4.74
N SER A 160 6.31 -15.51 4.77
CA SER A 160 6.87 -16.07 6.01
C SER A 160 7.51 -15.04 6.95
N LEU A 161 8.09 -13.95 6.42
CA LEU A 161 8.72 -12.89 7.20
C LEU A 161 7.72 -11.79 7.61
N TYR A 162 6.57 -11.69 6.95
CA TYR A 162 5.59 -10.64 7.21
C TYR A 162 5.13 -10.61 8.69
N PRO A 163 4.76 -11.73 9.34
CA PRO A 163 4.46 -11.73 10.78
C PRO A 163 5.63 -11.26 11.66
N GLN A 164 6.86 -11.58 11.27
CA GLN A 164 8.07 -11.15 12.00
C GLN A 164 8.26 -9.63 11.89
N PHE A 165 8.06 -9.04 10.71
CA PHE A 165 8.09 -7.58 10.56
C PHE A 165 7.01 -6.90 11.42
N MET A 166 5.79 -7.44 11.42
CA MET A 166 4.69 -6.90 12.24
C MET A 166 4.98 -7.03 13.74
N TYR A 167 5.61 -8.13 14.18
CA TYR A 167 6.07 -8.33 15.55
C TYR A 167 7.09 -7.28 16.00
N HIS A 168 8.00 -6.85 15.12
CA HIS A 168 8.95 -5.77 15.44
C HIS A 168 8.31 -4.38 15.36
N LEU A 169 7.48 -4.11 14.36
CA LEU A 169 6.75 -2.84 14.23
C LEU A 169 5.95 -2.51 15.49
N ARG A 170 5.13 -3.45 15.97
CA ARG A 170 4.22 -3.25 17.11
C ARG A 170 4.88 -2.99 18.46
N ARG A 171 6.20 -3.19 18.56
CA ARG A 171 7.02 -2.93 19.77
C ARG A 171 8.12 -1.91 19.51
N SER A 172 8.10 -1.29 18.34
CA SER A 172 9.05 -0.25 17.99
C SER A 172 8.63 1.07 18.62
N GLN A 173 9.59 1.98 18.77
CA GLN A 173 9.38 3.35 19.25
C GLN A 173 8.50 4.20 18.31
N PHE A 174 8.14 3.67 17.14
CA PHE A 174 7.22 4.35 16.23
C PHE A 174 5.76 4.20 16.63
N ILE A 175 5.43 3.20 17.47
CA ILE A 175 4.05 2.88 17.90
C ILE A 175 3.90 2.87 19.43
N GLN A 176 4.93 2.43 20.17
CA GLN A 176 5.01 2.50 21.63
C GLN A 176 5.83 3.69 22.08
#